data_AF-A0A1D7XU99-F1
#
_entry.id   AF-A0A1D7XU99-F1
#
_cell.length_a   1.000
_cell.length_b   1.000
_cell.length_c   1.000
_cell.angle_alpha   90.00
_cell.angle_beta   90.00
_cell.angle_gamma   90.00
#
_symmetry.space_group_name_H-M   'P 1'
#
loop_
_entity.id
_entity.type
_entity.pdbx_description
1 polymer ?
#
loop_
_entity_poly.entity_id
_entity_poly.type
_entity_poly.pdbx_seq_one_letter_code
_entity_poly.pdbx_strand_id
1 'polypeptide(L)'
;MTYINNPVKAFSIYTNHSLSDKEFTTIKIFCEAYLTKFVGTYDLFCKINSFVNYKNAAKDNYFAPDSQLLDLELLLNMGGVTSPEHISIFEEIAFDLLDLPGFARVRAQTIHAAWIKKSLEMYADQNS
;
A
#
# COMPACT_ATOMS: atom_id res chain seq x y z
N MET A 1 4.55 22.33 31.94
CA MET A 1 3.89 21.82 30.71
C MET A 1 3.73 20.33 30.88
N THR A 2 2.53 19.89 31.24
CA THR A 2 2.22 18.48 31.42
C THR A 2 1.85 17.95 30.04
N TYR A 3 2.71 17.12 29.44
CA TYR A 3 2.35 16.38 28.25
C TYR A 3 1.24 15.41 28.64
N ILE A 4 0.01 15.73 28.25
CA ILE A 4 -1.08 14.76 28.25
C ILE A 4 -0.65 13.72 27.23
N ASN A 5 -0.07 12.62 27.71
CA ASN A 5 0.05 11.37 26.98
C ASN A 5 -1.37 10.89 26.71
N ASN A 6 -2.02 11.50 25.72
CA ASN A 6 -3.12 10.87 25.05
C ASN A 6 -2.44 9.70 24.33
N PRO A 7 -2.67 8.43 24.72
CA PRO A 7 -2.16 7.34 23.93
C PRO A 7 -2.82 7.54 22.57
N VAL A 8 -2.05 8.02 21.59
CA VAL A 8 -2.41 7.86 20.19
C VAL A 8 -2.54 6.35 20.10
N LYS A 9 -3.77 5.83 20.17
CA LYS A 9 -4.04 4.44 19.85
C LYS A 9 -3.33 4.26 18.53
N ALA A 10 -2.27 3.46 18.50
CA ALA A 10 -1.61 3.12 17.27
C ALA A 10 -2.75 2.61 16.37
N PHE A 11 -3.11 3.39 15.35
CA PHE A 11 -4.22 3.09 14.47
C PHE A 11 -3.71 2.02 13.52
N SER A 12 -3.55 0.84 14.08
CA SER A 12 -3.29 -0.34 13.31
C SER A 12 -4.51 -0.53 12.43
N ILE A 13 -4.39 -0.55 11.12
CA ILE A 13 -5.47 -0.98 10.20
C ILE A 13 -6.04 -2.36 10.56
N TYR A 14 -5.34 -3.11 11.42
CA TYR A 14 -5.79 -4.32 12.07
C TYR A 14 -7.00 -4.09 12.97
N THR A 15 -7.28 -2.86 13.40
CA THR A 15 -8.50 -2.49 14.13
C THR A 15 -9.68 -2.23 13.20
N ASN A 16 -9.64 -2.67 11.93
CA ASN A 16 -10.80 -2.63 11.02
C ASN A 16 -12.07 -3.19 11.67
N HIS A 17 -11.94 -4.22 12.50
CA HIS A 17 -13.03 -4.82 13.28
C HIS A 17 -13.57 -3.92 14.40
N SER A 18 -12.85 -2.89 14.82
CA SER A 18 -13.26 -1.92 15.83
C SER A 18 -13.66 -0.56 15.26
N LEU A 19 -13.60 -0.38 13.94
CA LEU A 19 -14.08 0.82 13.26
C LEU A 19 -15.59 0.71 13.04
N SER A 20 -16.29 1.86 13.03
CA SER A 20 -17.65 1.87 12.50
C SER A 20 -17.65 1.65 10.98
N ASP A 21 -18.76 1.14 10.44
CA ASP A 21 -18.92 0.93 9.00
C ASP A 21 -18.60 2.19 8.18
N LYS A 22 -18.97 3.37 8.70
CA LYS A 22 -18.73 4.66 8.06
C LYS A 22 -17.23 4.98 7.99
N GLU A 23 -16.52 4.83 9.11
CA GLU A 23 -15.08 5.09 9.20
C GLU A 23 -14.30 4.13 8.30
N PHE A 24 -14.63 2.85 8.35
CA PHE A 24 -14.02 1.83 7.50
C PHE A 24 -14.25 2.13 6.01
N THR A 25 -15.47 2.51 5.62
CA THR A 25 -15.80 2.88 4.24
C THR A 25 -14.96 4.07 3.77
N THR A 26 -14.80 5.10 4.60
CA THR A 26 -13.97 6.27 4.26
C THR A 26 -12.51 5.89 4.06
N ILE A 27 -11.93 5.13 4.98
CA ILE A 27 -10.53 4.66 4.86
C ILE A 27 -10.36 3.80 3.62
N LYS A 28 -11.29 2.86 3.37
CA LYS A 28 -11.28 2.02 2.18
C LYS A 28 -11.26 2.82 0.89
N ILE A 29 -12.14 3.80 0.74
CA ILE A 29 -12.20 4.65 -0.46
C ILE A 29 -10.89 5.39 -0.65
N PHE A 30 -10.32 5.94 0.42
CA PHE A 30 -9.05 6.65 0.37
C PHE A 30 -7.90 5.72 -0.05
N CYS A 31 -7.75 4.56 0.60
CA CYS A 31 -6.73 3.57 0.28
C CYS A 31 -6.83 3.09 -1.17
N GLU A 32 -8.03 2.71 -1.65
CA GLU A 32 -8.22 2.26 -3.03
C GLU A 32 -7.90 3.36 -4.06
N ALA A 33 -8.32 4.60 -3.80
CA ALA A 33 -8.05 5.72 -4.70
C ALA A 33 -6.55 6.02 -4.79
N TYR A 34 -5.85 5.96 -3.66
CA TYR A 34 -4.41 6.19 -3.64
C TYR A 34 -3.64 5.04 -4.28
N LEU A 35 -3.94 3.79 -3.93
CA LEU A 35 -3.36 2.60 -4.56
C LEU A 35 -3.59 2.61 -6.08
N THR A 36 -4.75 3.06 -6.54
CA THR A 36 -5.02 3.21 -7.98
C THR A 36 -4.07 4.21 -8.63
N LYS A 37 -3.79 5.35 -7.98
CA LYS A 37 -2.81 6.33 -8.48
C LYS A 37 -1.40 5.76 -8.46
N PHE A 38 -1.02 5.06 -7.38
CA PHE A 38 0.27 4.40 -7.26
C PHE A 38 0.52 3.41 -8.41
N VAL A 39 -0.40 2.47 -8.62
CA VAL A 39 -0.31 1.48 -9.71
C VAL A 39 -0.31 2.17 -11.09
N GLY A 40 -1.10 3.22 -11.26
CA GLY A 40 -1.11 3.99 -12.51
C GLY A 40 0.23 4.70 -12.79
N THR A 41 0.86 5.25 -11.76
CA THR A 41 2.19 5.87 -11.86
C THR A 41 3.26 4.83 -12.17
N TYR A 42 3.19 3.67 -11.53
CA TYR A 42 4.07 2.54 -11.83
C TYR A 42 3.98 2.13 -13.31
N ASP A 43 2.76 1.91 -13.81
CA ASP A 43 2.53 1.53 -15.21
C ASP A 43 3.12 2.56 -16.19
N LEU A 44 2.96 3.85 -15.86
CA LEU A 44 3.52 4.93 -16.67
C LEU A 44 5.05 4.88 -16.66
N PHE A 45 5.67 4.67 -15.50
CA PHE A 45 7.12 4.49 -15.37
C PHE A 45 7.61 3.29 -16.18
N CYS A 46 6.95 2.14 -16.08
CA CYS A 46 7.30 0.95 -16.84
C CYS A 46 7.21 1.19 -18.36
N LYS A 47 6.20 1.94 -18.82
CA LYS A 47 6.08 2.35 -20.22
C LYS A 47 7.19 3.30 -20.66
N ILE A 48 7.53 4.30 -19.85
CA ILE A 48 8.66 5.21 -20.12
C ILE A 48 9.97 4.43 -20.19
N ASN A 49 10.21 3.54 -19.23
CA ASN A 49 11.41 2.73 -19.19
C ASN A 49 11.52 1.81 -20.41
N SER A 50 10.39 1.23 -20.84
CA SER A 50 10.31 0.45 -22.08
C SER A 50 10.59 1.31 -23.33
N PHE A 51 10.10 2.55 -23.36
CA PHE A 51 10.33 3.48 -24.47
C PHE A 51 11.80 3.90 -24.55
N VAL A 52 12.41 4.29 -23.43
CA VAL A 52 13.84 4.64 -23.35
C VAL A 52 14.72 3.48 -23.82
N ASN A 53 14.31 2.24 -23.51
CA ASN A 53 15.04 1.04 -23.92
C ASN A 53 14.59 0.45 -25.27
N TYR A 54 13.72 1.11 -26.04
CA TYR A 54 13.12 0.55 -27.26
C TYR A 54 14.14 0.07 -28.32
N LYS A 55 15.33 0.66 -28.37
CA LYS A 55 16.44 0.25 -29.26
C LYS A 55 17.70 -0.15 -28.51
N ASN A 56 17.60 -0.30 -27.19
CA ASN A 56 18.71 -0.71 -26.35
C ASN A 56 18.60 -2.22 -26.10
N ALA A 57 19.37 -3.02 -26.84
CA ALA A 57 19.35 -4.47 -26.70
C ALA A 57 19.82 -4.94 -25.31
N ALA A 58 20.69 -4.16 -24.65
CA ALA A 58 21.19 -4.46 -23.31
C ALA A 58 20.16 -4.13 -22.21
N LYS A 59 19.20 -3.24 -22.49
CA LYS A 59 18.22 -2.70 -21.51
C LYS A 59 18.88 -2.17 -20.22
N ASP A 60 20.10 -1.65 -20.33
CA ASP A 60 20.92 -1.21 -19.19
C ASP A 60 20.56 0.18 -18.66
N ASN A 61 19.67 0.93 -19.34
CA ASN A 61 19.03 2.11 -18.75
C ASN A 61 17.98 1.64 -17.74
N TYR A 62 18.42 1.42 -16.50
CA TYR A 62 17.57 0.96 -15.41
C TYR A 62 17.09 2.14 -14.58
N PHE A 63 15.81 2.49 -14.72
CA PHE A 63 15.09 3.31 -13.76
C PHE A 63 14.38 2.35 -12.81
N ALA A 64 14.89 2.21 -11.59
CA ALA A 64 14.31 1.37 -10.54
C ALA A 64 12.95 1.95 -10.11
N PRO A 65 11.81 1.42 -10.60
CA PRO A 65 10.50 1.97 -10.28
C PRO A 65 10.24 1.87 -8.78
N ASP A 66 10.70 0.78 -8.17
CA ASP A 66 10.50 0.44 -6.77
C ASP A 66 11.08 1.48 -5.81
N SER A 67 12.20 2.12 -6.19
CA SER A 67 12.84 3.17 -5.39
C SER A 67 12.23 4.57 -5.59
N GLN A 68 11.43 4.77 -6.64
CA GLN A 68 10.78 6.04 -6.98
C GLN A 68 9.26 6.02 -6.84
N LEU A 69 8.69 4.83 -6.63
CA LEU A 69 7.32 4.59 -6.25
C LEU A 69 7.10 5.12 -4.82
N LEU A 70 6.86 6.43 -4.76
CA LEU A 70 6.40 7.25 -3.63
C LEU A 70 5.98 6.45 -2.37
N ASP A 71 6.63 6.77 -1.25
CA ASP A 71 6.36 6.31 0.13
C ASP A 71 4.93 5.79 0.35
N LEU A 72 4.72 4.50 0.10
CA LEU A 72 3.54 3.80 0.58
C LEU A 72 3.49 3.89 2.11
N GLU A 73 4.64 3.97 2.77
CA GLU A 73 4.77 4.32 4.18
C GLU A 73 4.03 5.61 4.57
N LEU A 74 4.18 6.72 3.84
CA LEU A 74 3.49 7.98 4.17
C LEU A 74 1.96 7.84 4.07
N LEU A 75 1.48 7.03 3.13
CA LEU A 75 0.05 6.70 3.01
C LEU A 75 -0.44 5.95 4.26
N LEU A 76 0.31 4.91 4.63
CA LEU A 76 0.00 4.07 5.78
C LEU A 76 0.02 4.88 7.08
N ASN A 77 1.00 5.77 7.23
CA ASN A 77 1.10 6.71 8.34
C ASN A 77 -0.10 7.67 8.41
N MET A 78 -0.58 8.19 7.27
CA MET A 78 -1.81 9.01 7.23
C MET A 78 -3.06 8.21 7.59
N GLY A 79 -3.08 6.90 7.29
CA GLY A 79 -4.10 5.95 7.74
C GLY A 79 -3.95 5.55 9.21
N GLY A 80 -2.92 6.05 9.90
CA GLY A 80 -2.62 5.78 11.31
C GLY A 80 -1.79 4.51 11.56
N VAL A 81 -1.42 3.80 10.50
CA VAL A 81 -0.55 2.62 10.56
C VAL A 81 0.87 3.09 10.83
N THR A 82 1.34 2.83 12.04
CA THR A 82 2.62 3.34 12.55
C THR A 82 3.61 2.23 12.91
N SER A 83 3.18 0.96 12.81
CA SER A 83 4.05 -0.18 13.05
C SER A 83 4.92 -0.45 11.81
N PRO A 84 6.26 -0.44 11.92
CA PRO A 84 7.15 -0.72 10.80
C PRO A 84 6.95 -2.10 10.18
N GLU A 85 6.65 -3.11 11.02
CA GLU A 85 6.33 -4.46 10.54
C GLU A 85 5.09 -4.47 9.64
N HIS A 86 4.07 -3.71 10.02
CA HIS A 86 2.81 -3.63 9.25
C HIS A 86 2.99 -2.88 7.92
N ILE A 87 3.87 -1.88 7.93
CA ILE A 87 4.29 -1.14 6.74
C ILE A 87 5.01 -2.09 5.77
N SER A 88 6.02 -2.82 6.26
CA SER A 88 6.77 -3.81 5.47
C SER A 88 5.85 -4.86 4.83
N ILE A 89 4.90 -5.41 5.60
CA ILE A 89 3.94 -6.41 5.09
C ILE A 89 3.06 -5.83 3.98
N PHE A 90 2.60 -4.58 4.11
CA PHE A 90 1.83 -3.95 3.05
C PHE A 90 2.65 -3.72 1.80
N GLU A 91 3.88 -3.23 1.96
CA GLU A 91 4.80 -2.99 0.85
C GLU A 91 5.07 -4.29 0.10
N GLU A 92 5.40 -5.38 0.80
CA GLU A 92 5.57 -6.70 0.21
C GLU A 92 4.34 -7.13 -0.61
N ILE A 93 3.14 -7.04 -0.03
CA ILE A 93 1.89 -7.36 -0.73
C ILE A 93 1.69 -6.46 -1.96
N ALA A 94 1.98 -5.18 -1.84
CA ALA A 94 1.81 -4.22 -2.93
C ALA A 94 2.78 -4.52 -4.07
N PHE A 95 4.06 -4.79 -3.78
CA PHE A 95 5.08 -5.14 -4.76
C PHE A 95 4.80 -6.47 -5.44
N ASP A 96 4.36 -7.50 -4.70
CA ASP A 96 4.04 -8.82 -5.28
C ASP A 96 2.87 -8.77 -6.27
N LEU A 97 1.93 -7.83 -6.07
CA LEU A 97 0.67 -7.76 -6.82
C LEU A 97 0.63 -6.60 -7.83
N LEU A 98 1.65 -5.74 -7.82
CA LEU A 98 1.88 -4.60 -8.69
C LEU A 98 1.79 -4.94 -10.18
N ASP A 99 2.45 -6.04 -10.56
CA ASP A 99 2.63 -6.49 -11.94
C ASP A 99 1.47 -7.34 -12.49
N LEU A 100 0.40 -7.52 -11.70
CA LEU A 100 -0.75 -8.30 -12.14
C LEU A 100 -1.38 -7.70 -13.42
N PRO A 101 -1.86 -8.54 -14.34
CA PRO A 101 -2.55 -8.04 -15.53
C PRO A 101 -3.87 -7.36 -15.16
N GLY A 102 -4.17 -6.24 -15.82
CA GLY A 102 -5.46 -5.56 -15.71
C GLY A 102 -5.37 -4.07 -15.38
N PHE A 103 -6.55 -3.45 -15.20
CA PHE A 103 -6.65 -2.04 -14.89
C PHE A 103 -6.09 -1.72 -13.50
N ALA A 104 -5.43 -0.56 -13.37
CA ALA A 104 -4.83 -0.09 -12.12
C ALA A 104 -5.81 -0.13 -10.94
N ARG A 105 -7.09 0.21 -11.18
CA ARG A 105 -8.15 0.15 -10.16
C ARG A 105 -8.39 -1.27 -9.64
N VAL A 106 -8.41 -2.27 -10.51
CA VAL A 106 -8.66 -3.67 -10.12
C VAL A 106 -7.47 -4.21 -9.33
N ARG A 107 -6.24 -3.89 -9.76
CA ARG A 107 -5.03 -4.22 -9.00
C ARG A 107 -5.01 -3.57 -7.63
N ALA A 108 -5.33 -2.28 -7.54
CA ALA A 108 -5.43 -1.56 -6.28
C ALA A 108 -6.41 -2.21 -5.30
N GLN A 109 -7.58 -2.63 -5.79
CA GLN A 109 -8.57 -3.35 -4.99
C GLN A 109 -8.07 -4.74 -4.55
N THR A 110 -7.30 -5.41 -5.41
CA THR A 110 -6.69 -6.71 -5.11
C THR A 110 -5.63 -6.59 -4.02
N ILE A 111 -4.72 -5.61 -4.14
CA ILE A 111 -3.72 -5.26 -3.12
C ILE A 111 -4.41 -4.96 -1.79
N HIS A 112 -5.42 -4.09 -1.81
CA HIS A 112 -6.15 -3.72 -0.60
C HIS A 112 -6.83 -4.93 0.07
N ALA A 113 -7.47 -5.81 -0.71
CA ALA A 113 -8.11 -7.01 -0.19
C ALA A 113 -7.11 -8.01 0.40
N ALA A 114 -5.96 -8.21 -0.26
CA ALA A 114 -4.88 -9.07 0.22
C ALA A 114 -4.32 -8.56 1.55
N TRP A 115 -4.13 -7.24 1.66
CA TRP A 115 -3.69 -6.61 2.89
C TRP A 115 -4.69 -6.75 4.04
N ILE A 116 -5.99 -6.52 3.78
CA ILE A 116 -7.05 -6.77 4.78
C ILE A 116 -7.02 -8.22 5.24
N LYS A 117 -6.91 -9.17 4.32
CA LYS A 117 -6.86 -10.60 4.67
C LYS A 117 -5.67 -10.90 5.59
N LYS A 118 -4.47 -10.43 5.24
CA LYS A 118 -3.27 -10.60 6.06
C LYS A 118 -3.44 -9.96 7.43
N SER A 119 -4.11 -8.82 7.50
CA SER A 119 -4.38 -8.15 8.77
C SER A 119 -5.26 -8.97 9.70
N LEU A 120 -6.26 -9.67 9.15
CA LEU A 120 -7.15 -10.54 9.93
C LEU A 120 -6.45 -11.81 10.42
N GLU A 121 -5.58 -12.39 9.59
CA GLU A 121 -4.76 -13.57 9.96
C GLU A 121 -3.88 -13.25 11.18
N MET A 122 -3.13 -12.15 11.12
CA MET A 122 -2.25 -11.74 12.24
C MET A 122 -3.03 -11.40 13.51
N TYR A 123 -4.23 -10.82 13.39
CA TYR A 123 -5.09 -10.58 14.56
C TYR A 123 -5.53 -11.89 15.21
N ALA A 124 -5.90 -12.90 14.42
CA ALA A 124 -6.27 -14.20 14.95
C ALA A 124 -5.07 -14.84 15.70
N ASP A 125 -3.87 -14.81 15.11
CA ASP A 125 -2.66 -15.37 15.71
C ASP A 125 -2.28 -14.71 17.05
N GLN A 126 -2.50 -13.39 17.19
CA GLN A 126 -2.22 -12.65 18.45
C GLN A 126 -3.23 -12.91 19.57
N ASN A 127 -4.41 -13.42 19.24
CA ASN A 127 -5.51 -13.69 20.19
C ASN A 127 -5.81 -15.19 20.37
N SER A 128 -4.95 -16.05 19.82
CA SER A 128 -4.98 -17.52 19.97
C SER A 128 -4.06 -17.98 21.10
#